data_AF-A0A956DJR7-F1
#
_entry.id   AF-A0A956DJR7-F1
#
_cell.length_a   1.000
_cell.length_b   1.000
_cell.length_c   1.000
_cell.angle_alpha   90.00
_cell.angle_beta   90.00
_cell.angle_gamma   90.00
#
_symmetry.space_group_name_H-M   'P 1'
#
loop_
_entity.id
_entity.type
_entity.pdbx_description
1 polymer ?
#
loop_
_entity_poly.entity_id
_entity_poly.type
_entity_poly.pdbx_seq_one_letter_code
_entity_poly.pdbx_strand_id
1 'polypeptide(L)'
;MELMIGLMLAIPFGFFLRYIAQSECDRINEAWQAVADALGGHLTPSALHWLQPSHPTLYVKIDGVDLQVDTYSTGFGKNRQWFTRVTARAPRAGAESLKVYGQGLFTGLGRALGLQDVPVGDAAFDEDYVVKASDPTLAPIWLNEQVRARIRRAEGFRFEILAGDATAVVDGIAKDAPLLQAGVMAAAAFADGRQAILKRFDKLAERYGGRVDAEGKAWAALDTDVEGVAVSLSHDGRQGRVEARVMGPKVAAFAIRRDETATCGALEGYALEAGDEARAALDAELRELLLRSGGSRLEVDAERVSWKAAGAPTMRAWEAALQLTTRLARGAESGPYR
;
A
#
# COMPACT_ATOMS: atom_id res chain seq x y z
N MET A 1 9.97 0.64 -69.54
CA MET A 1 9.58 1.93 -68.96
C MET A 1 8.78 1.73 -67.65
N GLU A 2 7.84 0.78 -67.60
CA GLU A 2 7.01 0.52 -66.40
C GLU A 2 7.78 0.05 -65.15
N LEU A 3 8.79 -0.81 -65.29
CA LEU A 3 9.66 -1.23 -64.18
C LEU A 3 10.42 -0.06 -63.50
N MET A 4 10.68 1.02 -64.26
CA MET A 4 11.43 2.17 -63.76
C MET A 4 10.53 3.12 -62.94
N ILE A 5 9.25 3.22 -63.30
CA ILE A 5 8.25 4.02 -62.59
C ILE A 5 7.91 3.36 -61.23
N GLY A 6 7.76 2.04 -61.19
CA GLY A 6 7.51 1.31 -59.93
C GLY A 6 8.65 1.47 -58.91
N LEU A 7 9.91 1.42 -59.37
CA LEU A 7 11.08 1.62 -58.50
C LEU A 7 11.19 3.07 -58.00
N MET A 8 10.84 4.06 -58.82
CA MET A 8 10.84 5.48 -58.43
C MET A 8 9.79 5.82 -57.36
N LEU A 9 8.69 5.07 -57.27
CA LEU A 9 7.68 5.25 -56.22
C LEU A 9 7.97 4.47 -54.94
N ALA A 10 8.62 3.30 -55.03
CA ALA A 10 8.92 2.47 -53.86
C ALA A 10 9.96 3.09 -52.91
N ILE A 11 10.96 3.78 -53.47
CA ILE A 11 12.03 4.43 -52.70
C ILE A 11 11.50 5.55 -51.77
N PRO A 12 10.78 6.58 -52.28
CA PRO A 12 10.26 7.65 -51.43
C PRO A 12 9.23 7.12 -50.42
N PHE A 13 8.45 6.11 -50.78
CA PHE A 13 7.53 5.46 -49.84
C PHE A 13 8.26 4.76 -48.69
N GLY A 14 9.37 4.06 -48.98
CA GLY A 14 10.23 3.47 -47.95
C GLY A 14 10.85 4.52 -47.01
N PHE A 15 11.32 5.66 -47.55
CA PHE A 15 11.80 6.78 -46.74
C PHE A 15 10.71 7.40 -45.89
N PHE A 16 9.49 7.53 -46.43
CA PHE A 16 8.34 8.06 -45.70
C PHE A 16 7.93 7.16 -44.52
N LEU A 17 7.84 5.85 -44.74
CA LEU A 17 7.56 4.89 -43.65
C LEU A 17 8.65 4.90 -42.58
N ARG A 18 9.92 4.99 -42.99
CA ARG A 18 11.05 5.13 -42.07
C ARG A 18 10.98 6.43 -41.28
N TYR A 19 10.61 7.53 -41.92
CA TYR A 19 10.47 8.84 -41.27
C TYR A 19 9.35 8.81 -40.21
N ILE A 20 8.20 8.21 -40.52
CA ILE A 20 7.12 8.03 -39.54
C ILE A 20 7.61 7.19 -38.36
N ALA A 21 8.25 6.05 -38.62
CA ALA A 21 8.78 5.19 -37.56
C ALA A 21 9.82 5.91 -36.69
N GLN A 22 10.71 6.70 -37.29
CA GLN A 22 11.71 7.49 -36.58
C GLN A 22 11.04 8.56 -35.70
N SER A 23 10.08 9.32 -36.23
CA SER A 23 9.37 10.36 -35.47
C SER A 23 8.58 9.80 -34.27
N GLU A 24 8.14 8.55 -34.37
CA GLU A 24 7.49 7.85 -33.27
C GLU A 24 8.50 7.43 -32.20
N CYS A 25 9.65 6.87 -32.61
CA CYS A 25 10.75 6.55 -31.71
C CYS A 25 11.27 7.80 -30.99
N ASP A 26 11.42 8.91 -31.69
CA ASP A 26 11.91 10.17 -31.13
C ASP A 26 10.94 10.68 -30.06
N ARG A 27 9.62 10.71 -30.34
CA ARG A 27 8.61 11.10 -29.34
C ARG A 27 8.58 10.20 -28.11
N ILE A 28 8.69 8.88 -28.30
CA ILE A 28 8.77 7.93 -27.19
C ILE A 28 10.02 8.22 -26.35
N ASN A 29 11.17 8.39 -26.98
CA ASN A 29 12.43 8.65 -26.30
C ASN A 29 12.40 10.01 -25.57
N GLU A 30 11.83 11.05 -26.17
CA GLU A 30 11.64 12.37 -25.53
C GLU A 30 10.79 12.24 -24.26
N ALA A 31 9.65 11.55 -24.34
CA ALA A 31 8.78 11.37 -23.18
C ALA A 31 9.47 10.59 -22.06
N TRP A 32 10.19 9.51 -22.39
CA TRP A 32 10.91 8.70 -21.41
C TRP A 32 12.13 9.41 -20.83
N GLN A 33 12.82 10.22 -21.64
CA GLN A 33 13.96 11.01 -21.20
C GLN A 33 13.50 12.10 -20.23
N ALA A 34 12.38 12.77 -20.52
CA ALA A 34 11.79 13.74 -19.61
C ALA A 34 11.48 13.12 -18.22
N VAL A 35 10.97 11.89 -18.19
CA VAL A 35 10.75 11.17 -16.93
C VAL A 35 12.07 10.78 -16.25
N ALA A 36 13.06 10.34 -17.01
CA ALA A 36 14.39 10.03 -16.50
C ALA A 36 15.02 11.26 -15.83
N ASP A 37 15.00 12.41 -16.51
CA ASP A 37 15.56 13.67 -16.00
C ASP A 37 14.81 14.15 -14.75
N ALA A 38 13.48 14.09 -14.77
CA ALA A 38 12.64 14.53 -13.66
C ALA A 38 12.81 13.68 -12.39
N LEU A 39 13.14 12.39 -12.54
CA LEU A 39 13.27 11.45 -11.42
C LEU A 39 14.72 11.05 -11.11
N GLY A 40 15.70 11.61 -11.83
CA GLY A 40 17.11 11.26 -11.67
C GLY A 40 17.45 9.82 -12.07
N GLY A 41 16.76 9.30 -13.09
CA GLY A 41 16.93 7.94 -13.62
C GLY A 41 17.92 7.85 -14.79
N HIS A 42 18.14 6.62 -15.25
CA HIS A 42 18.97 6.31 -16.42
C HIS A 42 18.12 5.66 -17.51
N LEU A 43 18.06 6.29 -18.68
CA LEU A 43 17.35 5.79 -19.86
C LEU A 43 18.32 5.09 -20.83
N THR A 44 17.97 3.87 -21.23
CA THR A 44 18.45 3.26 -22.47
C THR A 44 17.41 3.52 -23.55
N PRO A 45 17.68 4.38 -24.54
CA PRO A 45 16.68 4.80 -25.52
C PRO A 45 16.34 3.69 -26.52
N SER A 46 15.19 3.83 -27.15
CA SER A 46 14.80 3.02 -28.31
C SER A 46 15.70 3.33 -29.50
N ALA A 47 16.11 2.30 -30.24
CA ALA A 47 16.89 2.42 -31.46
C ALA A 47 16.23 1.64 -32.59
N LEU A 48 16.06 2.32 -33.73
CA LEU A 48 15.52 1.71 -34.94
C LEU A 48 16.62 0.90 -35.64
N HIS A 49 16.89 -0.33 -35.19
CA HIS A 49 17.75 -1.24 -35.93
C HIS A 49 17.00 -1.84 -37.12
N TRP A 50 17.70 -2.01 -38.24
CA TRP A 50 17.16 -2.46 -39.53
C TRP A 50 16.49 -3.85 -39.50
N LEU A 51 16.77 -4.68 -38.49
CA LEU A 51 16.13 -5.99 -38.29
C LEU A 51 15.16 -6.04 -37.12
N GLN A 52 15.44 -5.33 -36.02
CA GLN A 52 14.69 -5.42 -34.77
C GLN A 52 14.71 -4.09 -34.01
N PRO A 53 13.60 -3.35 -33.94
CA PRO A 53 13.50 -2.18 -33.09
C PRO A 53 13.81 -2.56 -31.63
N SER A 54 14.67 -1.79 -30.95
CA SER A 54 14.79 -1.87 -29.49
C SER A 54 13.78 -0.93 -28.85
N HIS A 55 13.32 -1.29 -27.66
CA HIS A 55 12.38 -0.52 -26.87
C HIS A 55 13.08 0.21 -25.73
N PRO A 56 12.54 1.33 -25.23
CA PRO A 56 13.22 2.09 -24.21
C PRO A 56 13.16 1.32 -22.88
N THR A 57 14.20 1.46 -22.08
CA THR A 57 14.26 0.91 -20.72
C THR A 57 14.76 1.98 -19.78
N LEU A 58 14.03 2.25 -18.71
CA LEU A 58 14.36 3.26 -17.71
C LEU A 58 14.62 2.60 -16.36
N TYR A 59 15.73 2.95 -15.72
CA TYR A 59 16.05 2.56 -14.35
C TYR A 59 16.01 3.79 -13.45
N VAL A 60 15.31 3.71 -12.32
CA VAL A 60 15.14 4.85 -11.41
C VAL A 60 15.03 4.37 -9.96
N LYS A 61 15.46 5.20 -9.01
CA LYS A 61 15.33 4.94 -7.57
C LYS A 61 14.49 6.02 -6.91
N ILE A 62 13.38 5.62 -6.29
CA ILE A 62 12.43 6.55 -5.65
C ILE A 62 12.23 6.09 -4.21
N ASP A 63 12.52 6.98 -3.26
CA ASP A 63 12.37 6.72 -1.81
C ASP A 63 13.05 5.41 -1.34
N GLY A 64 14.14 5.02 -2.00
CA GLY A 64 14.90 3.80 -1.71
C GLY A 64 14.44 2.56 -2.49
N VAL A 65 13.34 2.65 -3.25
CA VAL A 65 12.83 1.57 -4.12
C VAL A 65 13.51 1.67 -5.48
N ASP A 66 14.20 0.60 -5.88
CA ASP A 66 14.76 0.48 -7.24
C ASP A 66 13.67 -0.03 -8.20
N LEU A 67 13.45 0.71 -9.29
CA LEU A 67 12.45 0.42 -10.31
C LEU A 67 13.08 0.24 -11.69
N GLN A 68 12.51 -0.66 -12.47
CA GLN A 68 12.75 -0.81 -13.90
C GLN A 68 11.45 -0.54 -14.66
N VAL A 69 11.52 0.28 -15.69
CA VAL A 69 10.43 0.54 -16.62
C VAL A 69 10.82 -0.03 -17.98
N ASP A 70 10.00 -0.89 -18.54
CA ASP A 70 10.22 -1.50 -19.84
C ASP A 70 8.91 -1.60 -20.64
N THR A 71 9.01 -2.07 -21.89
CA THR A 71 7.85 -2.44 -22.67
C THR A 71 7.90 -3.92 -23.00
N TYR A 72 6.75 -4.58 -22.98
CA TYR A 72 6.62 -5.97 -23.40
C TYR A 72 5.38 -6.15 -24.27
N SER A 73 5.34 -7.25 -25.01
CA SER A 73 4.18 -7.58 -25.84
C SER A 73 3.61 -8.94 -25.46
N THR A 74 2.28 -9.06 -25.49
CA THR A 74 1.59 -10.35 -25.39
C THR A 74 0.89 -10.67 -26.71
N GLY A 75 0.57 -11.95 -26.92
CA GLY A 75 -0.09 -12.44 -28.13
C GLY A 75 0.86 -12.81 -29.28
N PHE A 76 0.28 -13.36 -30.36
CA PHE A 76 1.00 -13.86 -31.53
C PHE A 76 0.45 -13.23 -32.82
N GLY A 77 1.35 -13.01 -33.80
CA GLY A 77 0.99 -12.52 -35.14
C GLY A 77 0.30 -11.16 -35.13
N LYS A 78 -0.86 -11.07 -35.77
CA LYS A 78 -1.63 -9.82 -35.94
C LYS A 78 -2.31 -9.33 -34.65
N ASN A 79 -2.36 -10.16 -33.62
CA ASN A 79 -3.00 -9.86 -32.33
C ASN A 79 -1.96 -9.54 -31.24
N ARG A 80 -0.76 -9.07 -31.65
CA ARG A 80 0.27 -8.64 -30.69
C ARG A 80 -0.14 -7.29 -30.08
N GLN A 81 -0.26 -7.26 -28.76
CA GLN A 81 -0.55 -6.05 -27.99
C GLN A 81 0.69 -5.64 -27.19
N TRP A 82 1.01 -4.35 -27.18
CA TRP A 82 2.13 -3.79 -26.43
C TRP A 82 1.65 -3.23 -25.09
N PHE A 83 2.53 -3.24 -24.11
CA PHE A 83 2.31 -2.74 -22.76
C PHE A 83 3.57 -2.04 -22.27
N THR A 84 3.38 -1.02 -21.44
CA THR A 84 4.46 -0.41 -20.64
C THR A 84 4.32 -0.90 -19.22
N ARG A 85 5.43 -1.35 -18.64
CA ARG A 85 5.47 -1.98 -17.33
C ARG A 85 6.52 -1.31 -16.47
N VAL A 86 6.16 -1.03 -15.23
CA VAL A 86 7.06 -0.66 -14.14
C VAL A 86 7.16 -1.86 -13.22
N THR A 87 8.37 -2.30 -12.88
CA THR A 87 8.63 -3.37 -11.92
C THR A 87 9.50 -2.86 -10.77
N ALA A 88 9.23 -3.35 -9.57
CA ALA A 88 10.01 -3.07 -8.37
C ALA A 88 9.96 -4.28 -7.42
N ARG A 89 10.99 -4.46 -6.60
CA ARG A 89 10.95 -5.46 -5.52
C ARG A 89 10.05 -4.96 -4.39
N ALA A 90 9.15 -5.82 -3.94
CA ALA A 90 8.31 -5.64 -2.76
C ALA A 90 8.57 -6.79 -1.76
N PRO A 91 9.81 -6.91 -1.22
CA PRO A 91 10.22 -8.10 -0.45
C PRO A 91 9.37 -8.34 0.79
N ARG A 92 8.74 -7.28 1.32
CA ARG A 92 7.87 -7.35 2.50
C ARG A 92 6.42 -7.74 2.19
N ALA A 93 6.07 -8.01 0.93
CA ALA A 93 4.77 -8.60 0.58
C ALA A 93 4.69 -10.10 0.89
N GLY A 94 5.83 -10.80 0.97
CA GLY A 94 5.86 -12.24 1.20
C GLY A 94 5.15 -13.03 0.10
N ALA A 95 4.31 -14.00 0.49
CA ALA A 95 3.51 -14.82 -0.43
C ALA A 95 2.15 -14.20 -0.77
N GLU A 96 1.82 -13.03 -0.20
CA GLU A 96 0.54 -12.38 -0.42
C GLU A 96 0.46 -11.76 -1.82
N SER A 97 -0.77 -11.58 -2.29
CA SER A 97 -1.06 -10.97 -3.58
C SER A 97 -2.12 -9.88 -3.43
N LEU A 98 -1.90 -8.78 -4.14
CA LEU A 98 -2.75 -7.59 -4.13
C LEU A 98 -2.81 -7.05 -5.56
N LYS A 99 -4.02 -6.83 -6.08
CA LYS A 99 -4.23 -6.23 -7.40
C LYS A 99 -5.14 -5.03 -7.27
N VAL A 100 -4.83 -3.98 -8.02
CA VAL A 100 -5.63 -2.75 -8.09
C VAL A 100 -5.75 -2.34 -9.54
N TYR A 101 -6.96 -2.11 -10.02
CA TYR A 101 -7.22 -1.64 -11.37
C TYR A 101 -8.51 -0.83 -11.42
N GLY A 102 -8.58 0.16 -12.31
CA GLY A 102 -9.80 0.95 -12.50
C GLY A 102 -10.97 0.09 -12.98
N GLN A 103 -12.20 0.42 -12.59
CA GLN A 103 -13.40 -0.38 -12.93
C GLN A 103 -13.55 -0.60 -14.45
N GLY A 104 -13.18 0.37 -15.28
CA GLY A 104 -13.26 0.29 -16.75
C GLY A 104 -12.19 -0.60 -17.42
N LEU A 105 -11.17 -1.06 -16.70
CA LEU A 105 -10.05 -1.85 -17.24
C LEU A 105 -10.27 -3.37 -17.16
N PHE A 106 -11.50 -3.82 -16.86
CA PHE A 106 -11.84 -5.23 -16.70
C PHE A 106 -12.00 -5.93 -18.06
N THR A 107 -10.90 -6.43 -18.64
CA THR A 107 -10.93 -7.15 -19.94
C THR A 107 -10.74 -8.67 -19.85
N GLY A 108 -10.85 -9.25 -18.65
CA GLY A 108 -10.74 -10.71 -18.46
C GLY A 108 -9.43 -11.14 -17.82
N LEU A 109 -9.16 -10.66 -16.60
CA LEU A 109 -8.18 -11.31 -15.73
C LEU A 109 -8.66 -12.74 -15.47
N GLY A 110 -7.88 -13.70 -15.95
CA GLY A 110 -8.11 -15.13 -15.77
C GLY A 110 -8.38 -15.44 -14.30
N ARG A 111 -9.31 -16.37 -14.06
CA ARG A 111 -9.77 -16.85 -12.74
C ARG A 111 -8.61 -16.95 -11.75
N ALA A 112 -8.35 -15.89 -11.01
CA ALA A 112 -7.46 -15.92 -9.86
C ALA A 112 -8.26 -16.54 -8.72
N LEU A 113 -8.23 -17.87 -8.63
CA LEU A 113 -8.89 -18.62 -7.57
C LEU A 113 -8.35 -18.12 -6.22
N GLY A 114 -9.20 -17.47 -5.43
CA GLY A 114 -8.89 -17.05 -4.06
C GLY A 114 -8.72 -15.54 -3.83
N LEU A 115 -8.71 -14.70 -4.87
CA LEU A 115 -8.75 -13.25 -4.67
C LEU A 115 -10.19 -12.78 -4.50
N GLN A 116 -10.47 -12.13 -3.38
CA GLN A 116 -11.76 -11.51 -3.11
C GLN A 116 -11.68 -10.02 -3.40
N ASP A 117 -12.82 -9.42 -3.76
CA ASP A 117 -12.93 -7.96 -3.85
C ASP A 117 -12.96 -7.41 -2.41
N VAL A 118 -12.10 -6.43 -2.14
CA VAL A 118 -11.85 -5.94 -0.79
C VAL A 118 -11.99 -4.42 -0.75
N PRO A 119 -12.96 -3.87 -0.01
CA PRO A 119 -13.04 -2.42 0.16
C PRO A 119 -11.85 -1.92 0.97
N VAL A 120 -11.26 -0.80 0.56
CA VAL A 120 -10.16 -0.17 1.30
C VAL A 120 -10.64 0.83 2.34
N GLY A 121 -11.95 1.10 2.38
CA GLY A 121 -12.58 2.01 3.34
C GLY A 121 -12.57 3.47 2.90
N ASP A 122 -12.44 3.73 1.59
CA ASP A 122 -12.46 5.05 0.97
C ASP A 122 -13.48 4.98 -0.17
N ALA A 123 -14.71 5.42 0.10
CA ALA A 123 -15.84 5.22 -0.81
C ALA A 123 -15.56 5.74 -2.24
N ALA A 124 -14.89 6.88 -2.37
CA ALA A 124 -14.53 7.42 -3.68
C ALA A 124 -13.47 6.55 -4.39
N PHE A 125 -12.52 5.96 -3.65
CA PHE A 125 -11.57 5.03 -4.23
C PHE A 125 -12.23 3.71 -4.63
N ASP A 126 -13.08 3.17 -3.75
CA ASP A 126 -13.78 1.90 -3.93
C ASP A 126 -14.81 1.97 -5.08
N GLU A 127 -15.29 3.17 -5.42
CA GLU A 127 -16.12 3.44 -6.61
C GLU A 127 -15.30 3.43 -7.90
N ASP A 128 -14.10 4.00 -7.91
CA ASP A 128 -13.30 4.13 -9.14
C ASP A 128 -12.43 2.89 -9.42
N TYR A 129 -12.04 2.15 -8.38
CA TYR A 129 -11.05 1.06 -8.44
C TYR A 129 -11.59 -0.24 -7.85
N VAL A 130 -11.26 -1.34 -8.52
CA VAL A 130 -11.43 -2.69 -7.98
C VAL A 130 -10.13 -3.13 -7.31
N VAL A 131 -10.24 -3.54 -6.06
CA VAL A 131 -9.11 -4.05 -5.27
C VAL A 131 -9.34 -5.52 -4.96
N LYS A 132 -8.33 -6.34 -5.27
CA LYS A 132 -8.35 -7.78 -5.07
C LYS A 132 -7.17 -8.21 -4.22
N ALA A 133 -7.40 -8.94 -3.14
CA ALA A 133 -6.33 -9.41 -2.27
C ALA A 133 -6.51 -10.88 -1.87
N SER A 134 -5.39 -11.57 -1.62
CA SER A 134 -5.39 -12.92 -1.02
C SER A 134 -5.76 -12.88 0.46
N ASP A 135 -5.36 -11.81 1.14
CA ASP A 135 -5.77 -11.48 2.51
C ASP A 135 -6.60 -10.19 2.47
N PRO A 136 -7.91 -10.21 2.82
CA PRO A 136 -8.77 -9.03 2.83
C PRO A 136 -8.27 -7.87 3.71
N THR A 137 -7.31 -8.11 4.58
CA THR A 137 -6.76 -7.06 5.42
C THR A 137 -5.53 -6.39 4.85
N LEU A 138 -4.88 -7.03 3.88
CA LEU A 138 -3.71 -6.50 3.19
C LEU A 138 -4.05 -5.20 2.48
N ALA A 139 -5.17 -5.18 1.75
CA ALA A 139 -5.58 -4.07 0.91
C ALA A 139 -5.68 -2.72 1.66
N PRO A 140 -6.51 -2.53 2.71
CA PRO A 140 -6.68 -1.22 3.35
C PRO A 140 -5.39 -0.70 4.02
N ILE A 141 -4.54 -1.62 4.48
CA ILE A 141 -3.26 -1.32 5.13
C ILE A 141 -2.24 -0.87 4.10
N TRP A 142 -2.11 -1.65 3.03
CA TRP A 142 -1.14 -1.42 1.95
C TRP A 142 -1.51 -0.21 1.09
N LEU A 143 -2.80 -0.08 0.78
CA LEU A 143 -3.39 1.02 0.04
C LEU A 143 -3.78 2.15 0.98
N ASN A 144 -2.81 2.64 1.73
CA ASN A 144 -2.99 3.84 2.55
C ASN A 144 -3.30 5.08 1.68
N GLU A 145 -3.71 6.18 2.30
CA GLU A 145 -4.12 7.41 1.61
C GLU A 145 -3.12 7.92 0.57
N GLN A 146 -1.81 7.89 0.90
CA GLN A 146 -0.76 8.33 -0.02
C GLN A 146 -0.68 7.44 -1.25
N VAL A 147 -0.74 6.12 -1.07
CA VAL A 147 -0.71 5.15 -2.18
C VAL A 147 -1.94 5.33 -3.06
N ARG A 148 -3.14 5.45 -2.48
CA ARG A 148 -4.38 5.69 -3.23
C ARG A 148 -4.33 6.98 -4.04
N ALA A 149 -3.84 8.07 -3.44
CA ALA A 149 -3.70 9.35 -4.12
C ALA A 149 -2.69 9.30 -5.28
N ARG A 150 -1.67 8.43 -5.22
CA ARG A 150 -0.73 8.22 -6.32
C ARG A 150 -1.35 7.37 -7.43
N ILE A 151 -2.04 6.29 -7.07
CA ILE A 151 -2.77 5.43 -8.01
C ILE A 151 -3.79 6.25 -8.81
N ARG A 152 -4.57 7.12 -8.16
CA ARG A 152 -5.54 8.01 -8.84
C ARG A 152 -4.90 8.91 -9.91
N ARG A 153 -3.65 9.37 -9.71
CA ARG A 153 -2.93 10.19 -10.70
C ARG A 153 -2.35 9.36 -11.86
N ALA A 154 -2.23 8.05 -11.66
CA ALA A 154 -1.73 7.10 -12.64
C ALA A 154 -2.90 6.34 -13.31
N GLU A 155 -3.94 7.09 -13.71
CA GLU A 155 -5.12 6.51 -14.35
C GLU A 155 -4.75 5.67 -15.59
N GLY A 156 -5.34 4.49 -15.73
CA GLY A 156 -5.01 3.55 -16.80
C GLY A 156 -3.96 2.50 -16.41
N PHE A 157 -3.19 2.72 -15.34
CA PHE A 157 -2.31 1.68 -14.80
C PHE A 157 -3.08 0.64 -13.98
N ARG A 158 -2.64 -0.61 -14.11
CA ARG A 158 -3.04 -1.74 -13.28
C ARG A 158 -1.86 -2.12 -12.40
N PHE A 159 -2.07 -2.24 -11.10
CA PHE A 159 -1.05 -2.54 -10.11
C PHE A 159 -1.24 -3.97 -9.59
N GLU A 160 -0.14 -4.70 -9.43
CA GLU A 160 -0.13 -6.05 -8.90
C GLU A 160 1.10 -6.29 -8.04
N ILE A 161 0.89 -6.83 -6.85
CA ILE A 161 1.90 -7.49 -6.03
C ILE A 161 1.68 -8.98 -6.13
N LEU A 162 2.75 -9.69 -6.48
CA LEU A 162 2.77 -11.14 -6.53
C LEU A 162 4.18 -11.64 -6.24
N ALA A 163 4.30 -12.60 -5.31
CA ALA A 163 5.57 -13.26 -4.98
C ALA A 163 6.74 -12.30 -4.64
N GLY A 164 6.42 -11.20 -3.95
CA GLY A 164 7.43 -10.21 -3.53
C GLY A 164 7.88 -9.24 -4.64
N ASP A 165 7.18 -9.22 -5.78
CA ASP A 165 7.37 -8.23 -6.85
C ASP A 165 6.14 -7.35 -6.97
N ALA A 166 6.36 -6.05 -7.10
CA ALA A 166 5.34 -5.07 -7.45
C ALA A 166 5.48 -4.71 -8.93
N THR A 167 4.35 -4.73 -9.64
CA THR A 167 4.26 -4.39 -11.06
C THR A 167 3.15 -3.39 -11.29
N ALA A 168 3.38 -2.41 -12.16
CA ALA A 168 2.36 -1.51 -12.67
C ALA A 168 2.36 -1.56 -14.19
N VAL A 169 1.21 -1.76 -14.83
CA VAL A 169 1.10 -1.97 -16.27
C VAL A 169 0.06 -1.05 -16.88
N VAL A 170 0.40 -0.36 -17.96
CA VAL A 170 -0.52 0.39 -18.81
C VAL A 170 -0.50 -0.15 -20.23
N ASP A 171 -1.64 -0.08 -20.92
CA ASP A 171 -1.77 -0.56 -22.30
C ASP A 171 -1.01 0.35 -23.27
N GLY A 172 -0.30 -0.25 -24.22
CA GLY A 172 0.51 0.46 -25.21
C GLY A 172 1.90 0.88 -24.72
N ILE A 173 2.65 1.50 -25.62
CA ILE A 173 3.93 2.16 -25.29
C ILE A 173 3.59 3.57 -24.79
N ALA A 174 3.97 3.89 -23.55
CA ALA A 174 3.69 5.18 -22.94
C ALA A 174 4.45 6.30 -23.68
N LYS A 175 3.70 7.31 -24.13
CA LYS A 175 4.21 8.49 -24.86
C LYS A 175 3.91 9.81 -24.13
N ASP A 176 3.10 9.73 -23.09
CA ASP A 176 2.74 10.85 -22.23
C ASP A 176 3.67 10.83 -21.01
N ALA A 177 4.60 11.79 -20.96
CA ALA A 177 5.58 11.88 -19.88
C ALA A 177 4.91 12.09 -18.50
N PRO A 178 3.97 13.04 -18.31
CA PRO A 178 3.21 13.15 -17.06
C PRO A 178 2.56 11.84 -16.61
N LEU A 179 1.88 11.12 -17.51
CA LEU A 179 1.22 9.85 -17.17
C LEU A 179 2.25 8.77 -16.79
N LEU A 180 3.33 8.64 -17.55
CA LEU A 180 4.41 7.70 -17.24
C LEU A 180 5.06 8.02 -15.89
N GLN A 181 5.36 9.28 -15.63
CA GLN A 181 5.90 9.74 -14.35
C GLN A 181 4.95 9.40 -13.20
N ALA A 182 3.65 9.65 -13.36
CA ALA A 182 2.65 9.31 -12.36
C ALA A 182 2.61 7.81 -12.09
N GLY A 183 2.65 6.98 -13.15
CA GLY A 183 2.72 5.52 -13.05
C GLY A 183 3.96 5.03 -12.30
N VAL A 184 5.13 5.59 -12.59
CA VAL A 184 6.39 5.25 -11.91
C VAL A 184 6.33 5.63 -10.42
N MET A 185 5.86 6.83 -10.10
CA MET A 185 5.71 7.28 -8.70
C MET A 185 4.68 6.43 -7.95
N ALA A 186 3.58 6.03 -8.60
CA ALA A 186 2.57 5.17 -8.02
C ALA A 186 3.11 3.75 -7.79
N ALA A 187 3.87 3.20 -8.74
CA ALA A 187 4.51 1.89 -8.59
C ALA A 187 5.51 1.88 -7.43
N ALA A 188 6.30 2.96 -7.24
CA ALA A 188 7.21 3.10 -6.11
C ALA A 188 6.45 3.13 -4.78
N ALA A 189 5.42 3.97 -4.66
CA ALA A 189 4.59 4.05 -3.46
C ALA A 189 3.86 2.71 -3.18
N PHE A 190 3.40 2.04 -4.23
CA PHE A 190 2.76 0.73 -4.13
C PHE A 190 3.75 -0.36 -3.71
N ALA A 191 5.00 -0.34 -4.18
CA ALA A 191 6.04 -1.25 -3.70
C ALA A 191 6.44 -0.98 -2.22
N ASP A 192 6.42 0.28 -1.79
CA ASP A 192 6.76 0.74 -0.44
C ASP A 192 5.58 0.67 0.56
N GLY A 193 4.41 0.14 0.16
CA GLY A 193 3.16 0.23 0.95
C GLY A 193 3.30 -0.20 2.42
N ARG A 194 4.01 -1.31 2.69
CA ARG A 194 4.28 -1.80 4.05
C ARG A 194 5.38 -1.01 4.78
N GLN A 195 6.34 -0.44 4.07
CA GLN A 195 7.43 0.34 4.66
C GLN A 195 6.92 1.62 5.31
N ALA A 196 5.87 2.23 4.76
CA ALA A 196 5.22 3.39 5.40
C ALA A 196 4.73 3.09 6.82
N ILE A 197 4.29 1.86 7.07
CA ILE A 197 3.86 1.41 8.42
C ILE A 197 5.07 1.12 9.28
N LEU A 198 6.07 0.45 8.75
CA LEU A 198 7.29 0.14 9.50
C LEU A 198 8.03 1.43 9.91
N LYS A 199 8.13 2.42 9.02
CA LYS A 199 8.64 3.77 9.34
C LYS A 199 7.86 4.46 10.48
N ARG A 200 6.55 4.19 10.62
CA ARG A 200 5.74 4.71 11.73
C ARG A 200 6.05 3.98 13.04
N PHE A 201 6.20 2.66 12.97
CA PHE A 201 6.62 1.84 14.10
C PHE A 201 8.05 2.20 14.55
N ASP A 202 8.97 2.46 13.61
CA ASP A 202 10.33 2.89 13.90
C ASP A 202 10.33 4.23 14.66
N LYS A 203 9.50 5.19 14.24
CA LYS A 203 9.35 6.47 14.96
C LYS A 203 8.78 6.32 16.36
N LEU A 204 7.87 5.36 16.58
CA LEU A 204 7.41 5.03 17.94
C LEU A 204 8.53 4.38 18.74
N ALA A 205 9.26 3.45 18.13
CA ALA A 205 10.39 2.77 18.75
C ALA A 205 11.46 3.78 19.20
N GLU A 206 11.82 4.75 18.36
CA GLU A 206 12.75 5.83 18.70
C GLU A 206 12.23 6.68 19.87
N ARG A 207 10.93 7.01 19.89
CA ARG A 207 10.33 7.83 20.95
C ARG A 207 10.28 7.13 22.30
N TYR A 208 10.01 5.83 22.30
CA TYR A 208 9.77 5.04 23.51
C TYR A 208 10.90 4.08 23.88
N GLY A 209 12.01 4.08 23.14
CA GLY A 209 13.16 3.21 23.40
C GLY A 209 12.90 1.73 23.08
N GLY A 210 12.12 1.46 22.03
CA GLY A 210 11.72 0.11 21.61
C GLY A 210 12.48 -0.46 20.41
N ARG A 211 12.07 -1.66 19.99
CA ARG A 211 12.54 -2.35 18.78
C ARG A 211 11.37 -2.79 17.93
N VAL A 212 11.47 -2.56 16.61
CA VAL A 212 10.48 -3.05 15.64
C VAL A 212 10.91 -4.43 15.12
N ASP A 213 10.00 -5.39 15.18
CA ASP A 213 10.10 -6.67 14.48
C ASP A 213 9.21 -6.65 13.23
N ALA A 214 9.81 -6.99 12.09
CA ALA A 214 9.17 -7.04 10.78
C ALA A 214 9.16 -8.46 10.16
N GLU A 215 9.73 -9.46 10.84
CA GLU A 215 9.94 -10.82 10.30
C GLU A 215 8.85 -11.82 10.71
N GLY A 216 7.96 -11.44 11.64
CA GLY A 216 6.90 -12.29 12.15
C GLY A 216 5.62 -12.38 11.30
N LYS A 217 4.64 -13.15 11.81
CA LYS A 217 3.25 -13.19 11.30
C LYS A 217 2.53 -11.85 11.48
N ALA A 218 2.95 -11.06 12.48
CA ALA A 218 2.50 -9.69 12.64
C ALA A 218 3.14 -8.82 11.57
N TRP A 219 2.36 -7.90 11.01
CA TRP A 219 2.84 -7.02 9.94
C TRP A 219 3.92 -6.05 10.41
N ALA A 220 3.81 -5.64 11.66
CA ALA A 220 4.80 -4.95 12.45
C ALA A 220 4.52 -5.27 13.92
N ALA A 221 5.56 -5.55 14.70
CA ALA A 221 5.50 -5.56 16.14
C ALA A 221 6.51 -4.54 16.70
N LEU A 222 6.14 -3.84 17.75
CA LEU A 222 6.99 -2.92 18.49
C LEU A 222 7.05 -3.41 19.93
N ASP A 223 8.21 -3.85 20.35
CA ASP A 223 8.48 -4.15 21.75
C ASP A 223 9.16 -2.95 22.38
N THR A 224 8.57 -2.38 23.43
CA THR A 224 9.07 -1.17 24.06
C THR A 224 8.83 -1.21 25.57
N ASP A 225 9.66 -0.50 26.33
CA ASP A 225 9.37 -0.18 27.72
C ASP A 225 8.82 1.24 27.76
N VAL A 226 7.55 1.37 28.14
CA VAL A 226 6.98 2.69 28.39
C VAL A 226 6.81 2.81 29.88
N GLU A 227 7.64 3.67 30.47
CA GLU A 227 7.41 4.08 31.84
C GLU A 227 7.52 2.89 32.83
N GLY A 228 8.42 1.93 32.56
CA GLY A 228 8.64 0.71 33.36
C GLY A 228 7.67 -0.43 33.04
N VAL A 229 6.77 -0.25 32.06
CA VAL A 229 5.87 -1.29 31.57
C VAL A 229 6.36 -1.76 30.21
N ALA A 230 6.77 -3.02 30.14
CA ALA A 230 7.07 -3.66 28.87
C ALA A 230 5.77 -3.90 28.09
N VAL A 231 5.66 -3.28 26.92
CA VAL A 231 4.50 -3.37 26.02
C VAL A 231 4.96 -3.85 24.65
N SER A 232 4.27 -4.87 24.12
CA SER A 232 4.39 -5.31 22.73
C SER A 232 3.17 -4.85 21.94
N LEU A 233 3.34 -3.87 21.06
CA LEU A 233 2.31 -3.44 20.12
C LEU A 233 2.48 -4.21 18.81
N SER A 234 1.50 -5.00 18.42
CA SER A 234 1.51 -5.68 17.13
C SER A 234 0.30 -5.30 16.29
N HIS A 235 0.51 -5.17 14.98
CA HIS A 235 -0.57 -5.12 14.02
C HIS A 235 -0.81 -6.54 13.49
N ASP A 236 -1.92 -7.16 13.90
CA ASP A 236 -2.44 -8.31 13.18
C ASP A 236 -3.15 -7.78 11.93
N GLY A 237 -2.49 -7.93 10.78
CA GLY A 237 -3.08 -7.61 9.49
C GLY A 237 -4.46 -8.23 9.41
N ARG A 238 -4.57 -9.56 9.62
CA ARG A 238 -5.75 -10.40 9.35
C ARG A 238 -7.05 -9.98 10.02
N GLN A 239 -6.97 -9.23 11.12
CA GLN A 239 -8.16 -8.77 11.85
C GLN A 239 -8.31 -7.24 11.84
N GLY A 240 -7.39 -6.51 11.21
CA GLY A 240 -7.25 -5.07 11.40
C GLY A 240 -7.05 -4.72 12.88
N ARG A 241 -6.48 -5.65 13.64
CA ARG A 241 -6.44 -5.60 15.10
C ARG A 241 -5.07 -5.14 15.53
N VAL A 242 -5.07 -4.24 16.49
CA VAL A 242 -3.88 -3.80 17.16
C VAL A 242 -3.85 -4.48 18.52
N GLU A 243 -2.88 -5.36 18.71
CA GLU A 243 -2.74 -6.06 19.97
C GLU A 243 -1.63 -5.41 20.77
N ALA A 244 -1.96 -4.91 21.96
CA ALA A 244 -0.98 -4.39 22.90
C ALA A 244 -0.83 -5.38 24.05
N ARG A 245 0.25 -6.15 24.06
CA ARG A 245 0.51 -7.11 25.13
C ARG A 245 1.34 -6.46 26.22
N VAL A 246 0.85 -6.50 27.46
CA VAL A 246 1.66 -6.12 28.62
C VAL A 246 2.50 -7.34 29.01
N MET A 247 3.80 -7.18 29.05
CA MET A 247 4.75 -8.22 29.46
C MET A 247 5.06 -8.02 30.95
N GLY A 248 4.05 -8.23 31.82
CA GLY A 248 4.11 -7.83 33.24
C GLY A 248 3.06 -8.51 34.14
N PRO A 249 2.84 -8.02 35.38
CA PRO A 249 1.89 -8.61 36.33
C PRO A 249 0.45 -8.60 35.80
N LYS A 250 -0.36 -9.56 36.27
CA LYS A 250 -1.70 -9.82 35.72
C LYS A 250 -2.69 -8.70 36.01
N VAL A 251 -3.50 -8.32 35.02
CA VAL A 251 -4.57 -7.31 35.14
C VAL A 251 -5.94 -7.98 35.29
N ALA A 252 -6.88 -7.39 36.02
CA ALA A 252 -8.26 -7.91 36.04
C ALA A 252 -8.90 -7.83 34.65
N ALA A 253 -9.57 -8.90 34.22
CA ALA A 253 -10.14 -8.98 32.87
C ALA A 253 -11.43 -8.15 32.73
N PHE A 254 -11.53 -7.33 31.69
CA PHE A 254 -12.74 -6.58 31.34
C PHE A 254 -12.80 -6.24 29.84
N ALA A 255 -14.01 -6.00 29.32
CA ALA A 255 -14.20 -5.59 27.93
C ALA A 255 -14.99 -4.26 27.82
N ILE A 256 -14.53 -3.41 26.92
CA ILE A 256 -15.19 -2.16 26.52
C ILE A 256 -15.57 -2.30 25.05
N ARG A 257 -16.86 -2.18 24.75
CA ARG A 257 -17.37 -2.17 23.37
C ARG A 257 -17.98 -0.83 23.05
N ARG A 258 -17.64 -0.28 21.90
CA ARG A 258 -18.37 0.86 21.35
C ARG A 258 -19.72 0.36 20.82
N ASP A 259 -20.79 1.00 21.25
CA ASP A 259 -22.11 0.87 20.64
C ASP A 259 -22.04 1.47 19.24
N GLU A 260 -22.23 0.62 18.22
CA GLU A 260 -22.17 1.01 16.82
C GLU A 260 -23.32 1.95 16.42
N THR A 261 -24.37 2.03 17.23
CA THR A 261 -25.50 2.96 17.03
C THR A 261 -25.23 4.37 17.56
N ALA A 262 -24.16 4.55 18.35
CA ALA A 262 -23.82 5.85 18.93
C ALA A 262 -23.03 6.72 17.94
N THR A 263 -23.54 7.93 17.71
CA THR A 263 -22.93 8.91 16.80
C THR A 263 -21.54 9.36 17.28
N CYS A 264 -20.62 9.55 16.34
CA CYS A 264 -19.26 10.04 16.60
C CYS A 264 -19.29 11.33 17.43
N GLY A 265 -18.78 11.27 18.66
CA GLY A 265 -18.58 12.43 19.53
C GLY A 265 -19.22 12.32 20.92
N ALA A 266 -20.16 11.40 21.14
CA ALA A 266 -20.79 11.20 22.45
C ALA A 266 -20.13 10.06 23.25
N LEU A 267 -19.69 10.38 24.47
CA LEU A 267 -19.14 9.43 25.46
C LEU A 267 -20.14 8.34 25.89
N GLU A 268 -21.43 8.54 25.63
CA GLU A 268 -22.53 7.63 25.99
C GLU A 268 -22.54 6.33 25.15
N GLY A 269 -21.75 6.28 24.07
CA GLY A 269 -21.70 5.17 23.13
C GLY A 269 -20.73 4.04 23.45
N TYR A 270 -20.27 3.87 24.69
CA TYR A 270 -19.43 2.72 25.06
C TYR A 270 -20.11 1.89 26.14
N ALA A 271 -20.49 0.67 25.78
CA ALA A 271 -20.96 -0.34 26.72
C ALA A 271 -19.75 -1.00 27.38
N LEU A 272 -19.65 -0.85 28.70
CA LEU A 272 -18.74 -1.67 29.50
C LEU A 272 -19.41 -3.01 29.77
N GLU A 273 -18.82 -4.09 29.25
CA GLU A 273 -19.12 -5.46 29.67
C GLU A 273 -18.17 -5.82 30.81
N ALA A 274 -18.28 -5.10 31.93
CA ALA A 274 -17.47 -5.32 33.12
C ALA A 274 -18.32 -5.10 34.38
N GLY A 275 -17.92 -5.70 35.50
CA GLY A 275 -18.55 -5.45 36.79
C GLY A 275 -18.47 -3.97 37.20
N ASP A 276 -19.35 -3.54 38.10
CA ASP A 276 -19.49 -2.13 38.51
C ASP A 276 -18.16 -1.47 38.96
N GLU A 277 -17.21 -2.23 39.48
CA GLU A 277 -15.87 -1.78 39.88
C GLU A 277 -15.01 -1.28 38.71
N ALA A 278 -14.98 -2.00 37.58
CA ALA A 278 -14.22 -1.57 36.40
C ALA A 278 -14.80 -0.30 35.75
N ARG A 279 -16.12 -0.08 35.94
CA ARG A 279 -16.86 1.09 35.45
C ARG A 279 -16.55 2.35 36.24
N ALA A 280 -16.38 2.22 37.55
CA ALA A 280 -15.93 3.31 38.42
C ALA A 280 -14.45 3.68 38.17
N ALA A 281 -13.64 2.72 37.74
CA ALA A 281 -12.20 2.89 37.61
C ALA A 281 -11.78 3.68 36.34
N LEU A 282 -12.54 3.64 35.25
CA LEU A 282 -12.24 4.39 34.02
C LEU A 282 -12.39 5.91 34.23
N ASP A 283 -11.27 6.55 34.56
CA ASP A 283 -11.14 8.00 34.67
C ASP A 283 -11.38 8.73 33.32
N ALA A 284 -11.51 10.05 33.37
CA ALA A 284 -11.77 10.87 32.19
C ALA A 284 -10.65 10.78 31.14
N GLU A 285 -9.41 10.54 31.57
CA GLU A 285 -8.23 10.51 30.72
C GLU A 285 -8.15 9.20 29.92
N LEU A 286 -8.44 8.06 30.56
CA LEU A 286 -8.57 6.76 29.90
C LEU A 286 -9.67 6.76 28.83
N ARG A 287 -10.79 7.42 29.11
CA ARG A 287 -11.87 7.61 28.14
C ARG A 287 -11.42 8.46 26.95
N GLU A 288 -10.65 9.51 27.21
CA GLU A 288 -10.10 10.34 26.15
C GLU A 288 -9.09 9.57 25.27
N LEU A 289 -8.21 8.77 25.87
CA LEU A 289 -7.28 7.90 25.15
C LEU A 289 -8.01 6.86 24.29
N LEU A 290 -9.07 6.26 24.82
CA LEU A 290 -9.94 5.34 24.06
C LEU A 290 -10.56 6.04 22.85
N LEU A 291 -11.10 7.24 23.01
CA LEU A 291 -11.66 8.02 21.90
C LEU A 291 -10.60 8.38 20.86
N ARG A 292 -9.42 8.84 21.30
CA ARG A 292 -8.30 9.20 20.42
C ARG A 292 -7.73 7.99 19.68
N SER A 293 -7.81 6.79 20.26
CA SER A 293 -7.42 5.54 19.60
C SER A 293 -8.32 5.24 18.39
N GLY A 294 -9.58 5.69 18.38
CA GLY A 294 -10.55 5.30 17.35
C GLY A 294 -10.99 3.84 17.44
N GLY A 295 -10.84 3.24 18.62
CA GLY A 295 -11.24 1.87 18.90
C GLY A 295 -12.73 1.62 18.81
N SER A 296 -13.11 0.49 18.23
CA SER A 296 -14.46 -0.06 18.38
C SER A 296 -14.55 -1.06 19.54
N ARG A 297 -13.42 -1.67 19.94
CA ARG A 297 -13.40 -2.67 21.03
C ARG A 297 -12.06 -2.69 21.74
N LEU A 298 -12.09 -2.63 23.07
CA LEU A 298 -10.95 -2.92 23.95
C LEU A 298 -11.30 -4.18 24.73
N GLU A 299 -10.44 -5.20 24.71
CA GLU A 299 -10.55 -6.36 25.60
C GLU A 299 -9.27 -6.47 26.40
N VAL A 300 -9.39 -6.39 27.71
CA VAL A 300 -8.32 -6.60 28.67
C VAL A 300 -8.52 -7.99 29.25
N ASP A 301 -7.52 -8.84 29.11
CA ASP A 301 -7.39 -10.07 29.88
C ASP A 301 -6.19 -9.98 30.82
N ALA A 302 -5.94 -11.06 31.58
CA ALA A 302 -4.87 -11.11 32.56
C ALA A 302 -3.48 -10.79 32.02
N GLU A 303 -3.21 -11.00 30.74
CA GLU A 303 -1.87 -10.89 30.14
C GLU A 303 -1.84 -10.07 28.85
N ARG A 304 -2.97 -9.49 28.44
CA ARG A 304 -3.12 -8.89 27.12
C ARG A 304 -4.19 -7.81 27.12
N VAL A 305 -3.81 -6.64 26.60
CA VAL A 305 -4.72 -5.54 26.28
C VAL A 305 -4.91 -5.50 24.77
N SER A 306 -5.96 -6.14 24.31
CA SER A 306 -6.25 -6.19 22.89
C SER A 306 -7.16 -5.04 22.47
N TRP A 307 -6.87 -4.46 21.31
CA TRP A 307 -7.61 -3.31 20.82
C TRP A 307 -7.98 -3.52 19.34
N LYS A 308 -9.25 -3.36 19.01
CA LYS A 308 -9.70 -3.41 17.61
C LYS A 308 -10.03 -2.00 17.16
N ALA A 309 -9.24 -1.50 16.21
CA ALA A 309 -9.50 -0.24 15.54
C ALA A 309 -10.62 -0.42 14.51
N ALA A 310 -11.46 0.60 14.34
CA ALA A 310 -12.30 0.69 13.16
C ALA A 310 -11.45 1.24 12.00
N GLY A 311 -10.88 0.36 11.17
CA GLY A 311 -10.06 0.72 10.01
C GLY A 311 -8.56 0.82 10.30
N ALA A 312 -7.80 1.41 9.37
CA ALA A 312 -6.35 1.51 9.46
C ALA A 312 -5.93 2.56 10.52
N PRO A 313 -5.27 2.17 11.62
CA PRO A 313 -4.93 3.08 12.71
C PRO A 313 -3.94 4.19 12.29
N THR A 314 -4.28 5.43 12.64
CA THR A 314 -3.40 6.60 12.45
C THR A 314 -2.24 6.61 13.45
N MET A 315 -1.21 7.43 13.23
CA MET A 315 -0.09 7.53 14.16
C MET A 315 -0.53 7.92 15.59
N ARG A 316 -1.50 8.85 15.68
CA ARG A 316 -2.10 9.26 16.96
C ARG A 316 -2.88 8.13 17.62
N ALA A 317 -3.55 7.29 16.82
CA ALA A 317 -4.29 6.15 17.33
C ALA A 317 -3.36 5.12 17.98
N TRP A 318 -2.22 4.82 17.33
CA TRP A 318 -1.19 3.94 17.90
C TRP A 318 -0.59 4.48 19.20
N GLU A 319 -0.28 5.77 19.24
CA GLU A 319 0.26 6.42 20.43
C GLU A 319 -0.76 6.41 21.58
N ALA A 320 -2.02 6.70 21.29
CA ALA A 320 -3.10 6.60 22.28
C ALA A 320 -3.29 5.17 22.78
N ALA A 321 -3.19 4.16 21.90
CA ALA A 321 -3.25 2.76 22.29
C ALA A 321 -2.09 2.36 23.21
N LEU A 322 -0.87 2.82 22.92
CA LEU A 322 0.30 2.59 23.77
C LEU A 322 0.09 3.18 25.17
N GLN A 323 -0.29 4.46 25.24
CA GLN A 323 -0.53 5.17 26.50
C GLN A 323 -1.67 4.53 27.30
N LEU A 324 -2.74 4.13 26.62
CA LEU A 324 -3.87 3.42 27.23
C LEU A 324 -3.40 2.11 27.88
N THR A 325 -2.63 1.30 27.16
CA THR A 325 -2.12 0.02 27.67
C THR A 325 -1.16 0.20 28.85
N THR A 326 -0.22 1.15 28.76
CA THR A 326 0.71 1.46 29.86
C THR A 326 -0.03 1.89 31.12
N ARG A 327 -1.05 2.75 30.98
CA ARG A 327 -1.82 3.24 32.12
C ARG A 327 -2.66 2.15 32.78
N LEU A 328 -3.28 1.28 31.98
CA LEU A 328 -4.02 0.12 32.49
C LEU A 328 -3.10 -0.83 33.27
N ALA A 329 -1.91 -1.10 32.76
CA ALA A 329 -0.92 -1.93 33.44
C ALA A 329 -0.49 -1.34 34.79
N ARG A 330 -0.17 -0.04 34.84
CA ARG A 330 0.20 0.65 36.10
C ARG A 330 -0.95 0.75 37.08
N GLY A 331 -2.17 0.98 36.58
CA GLY A 331 -3.38 0.99 37.39
C GLY A 331 -3.60 -0.35 38.12
N ALA A 332 -3.17 -1.46 37.53
CA ALA A 332 -3.17 -2.77 38.16
C ALA A 332 -2.11 -2.91 39.27
N GLU A 333 -1.01 -2.14 39.22
CA GLU A 333 0.06 -2.23 40.22
C GLU A 333 -0.24 -1.42 41.50
N SER A 334 -0.89 -0.26 41.38
CA SER A 334 -1.07 0.68 42.50
C SER A 334 -2.44 1.36 42.59
N GLY A 335 -3.41 0.99 41.76
CA GLY A 335 -4.69 1.68 41.60
C GLY A 335 -5.94 0.81 41.84
N PRO A 336 -7.14 1.30 41.46
CA PRO A 336 -8.43 0.64 41.70
C PRO A 336 -8.65 -0.65 40.87
N TYR A 337 -7.63 -1.12 40.15
CA TYR A 337 -7.69 -2.28 39.24
C TYR A 337 -6.91 -3.50 39.76
N ARG A 338 -6.46 -3.47 41.03
CA ARG A 338 -5.86 -4.62 41.73
C ARG A 338 -6.86 -5.71 42.05
#